data_AF-A0A5S4V1N5-F1
#
_entry.id   AF-A0A5S4V1N5-F1
#
_cell.length_a   1.000
_cell.length_b   1.000
_cell.length_c   1.000
_cell.angle_alpha   90.00
_cell.angle_beta   90.00
_cell.angle_gamma   90.00
#
_symmetry.space_group_name_H-M   'P 1'
#
loop_
_entity.id
_entity.type
_entity.pdbx_description
1 polymer ?
#
loop_
_entity_poly.entity_id
_entity_poly.type
_entity_poly.pdbx_seq_one_letter_code
_entity_poly.pdbx_strand_id
1 'polypeptide(L)'
;MAKDITDRGWLTRATSTERDDLARDAPEPAEAPDSGVPVPSHRSGVVPTHGDGYEFIAVNEGAGWRAVPDWAAEGWDLGRWPTTVVMFSDDYEKPRALLYIEGDTEEWEFDSVEQRERYVDTVAEELWRTGEADGPRDIGAYPAGRLPVAYRRPAPTQQSTPPASGSRHSAGSATPMPSGTAPGLAIARLRR
;
A
#
# COMPACT_ATOMS: atom_id res chain seq x y z
N MET A 1 56.59 -2.75 3.40
CA MET A 1 56.06 -1.48 3.97
C MET A 1 55.03 -0.93 3.00
N ALA A 2 53.87 -0.56 3.53
CA ALA A 2 52.68 -0.11 2.81
C ALA A 2 52.85 1.23 2.08
N LYS A 3 51.96 1.46 1.10
CA LYS A 3 51.25 2.71 0.70
C LYS A 3 50.53 2.38 -0.62
N ASP A 4 49.23 2.13 -0.66
CA ASP A 4 48.07 3.04 -0.50
C ASP A 4 48.01 4.14 -1.57
N ILE A 5 46.79 4.37 -2.09
CA ILE A 5 46.20 5.59 -2.70
C ILE A 5 45.36 5.33 -3.99
N THR A 6 44.04 5.22 -3.77
CA THR A 6 42.97 6.15 -4.24
C THR A 6 42.58 6.20 -5.73
N ASP A 7 41.37 5.64 -6.00
CA ASP A 7 40.17 6.36 -6.50
C ASP A 7 39.90 6.53 -8.02
N ARG A 8 38.57 6.55 -8.30
CA ARG A 8 37.80 6.98 -9.50
C ARG A 8 37.78 6.00 -10.67
N GLY A 9 36.64 5.62 -11.24
CA GLY A 9 35.38 6.33 -11.36
C GLY A 9 35.03 6.40 -12.85
N TRP A 10 34.12 5.52 -13.28
CA TRP A 10 33.15 5.63 -14.39
C TRP A 10 33.57 6.08 -15.81
N LEU A 11 33.17 5.22 -16.77
CA LEU A 11 32.82 5.44 -18.20
C LEU A 11 33.92 5.69 -19.24
N THR A 12 34.08 4.76 -20.20
CA THR A 12 33.62 4.99 -21.60
C THR A 12 33.74 3.77 -22.54
N ARG A 13 32.68 3.60 -23.34
CA ARG A 13 32.60 3.07 -24.73
C ARG A 13 32.94 1.59 -25.00
N ALA A 14 31.87 0.79 -25.11
CA ALA A 14 31.85 -0.40 -25.95
C ALA A 14 31.84 0.03 -27.44
N THR A 15 32.76 -0.53 -28.23
CA THR A 15 32.66 -0.55 -29.69
C THR A 15 31.85 -1.76 -30.12
N SER A 16 30.80 -1.50 -30.90
CA SER A 16 29.98 -2.49 -31.61
C SER A 16 30.82 -3.43 -32.46
N THR A 17 30.44 -4.71 -32.43
CA THR A 17 30.12 -5.59 -33.59
C THR A 17 30.47 -7.01 -33.17
N GLU A 18 29.49 -7.77 -32.65
CA GLU A 18 29.42 -9.26 -32.63
C GLU A 18 28.33 -9.73 -31.66
N ARG A 19 27.04 -9.46 -31.97
CA ARG A 19 25.89 -9.99 -31.20
C ARG A 19 24.66 -10.29 -32.08
N ASP A 20 24.83 -10.96 -33.21
CA ASP A 20 23.68 -11.27 -34.08
C ASP A 20 23.27 -12.75 -34.16
N ASP A 21 23.99 -13.72 -33.56
CA ASP A 21 23.70 -15.14 -33.82
C ASP A 21 23.43 -16.03 -32.59
N LEU A 22 23.13 -15.46 -31.41
CA LEU A 22 22.73 -16.24 -30.21
C LEU A 22 21.33 -15.91 -29.65
N ALA A 23 20.54 -15.09 -30.36
CA ALA A 23 19.28 -14.55 -29.84
C ALA A 23 18.01 -15.24 -30.40
N ARG A 24 18.07 -16.49 -30.87
CA ARG A 24 16.88 -17.20 -31.41
C ARG A 24 16.27 -18.28 -30.52
N ASP A 25 16.79 -18.47 -29.31
CA ASP A 25 16.23 -19.44 -28.34
C ASP A 25 16.33 -18.95 -26.89
N ALA A 26 16.40 -17.63 -26.70
CA ALA A 26 16.14 -17.04 -25.40
C ALA A 26 14.63 -17.12 -25.16
N PRO A 27 14.14 -17.61 -24.00
CA PRO A 27 12.74 -17.44 -23.66
C PRO A 27 12.44 -15.94 -23.77
N GLU A 28 11.41 -15.59 -24.54
CA GLU A 28 10.95 -14.21 -24.57
C GLU A 28 10.82 -13.70 -23.13
N PRO A 29 11.29 -12.48 -22.83
CA PRO A 29 11.09 -11.91 -21.50
C PRO A 29 9.58 -12.02 -21.22
N ALA A 30 9.23 -12.71 -20.12
CA ALA A 30 7.86 -12.85 -19.69
C ALA A 30 7.17 -11.48 -19.82
N GLU A 31 6.11 -11.42 -20.64
CA GLU A 31 5.34 -10.19 -20.83
C GLU A 31 5.12 -9.53 -19.47
N ALA A 32 5.42 -8.23 -19.36
CA ALA A 32 5.23 -7.47 -18.13
C ALA A 32 3.78 -7.69 -17.64
N PRO A 33 3.57 -8.35 -16.50
CA PRO A 33 2.27 -8.92 -16.20
C PRO A 33 1.35 -7.81 -15.74
N ASP A 34 0.22 -7.58 -16.41
CA ASP A 34 -1.04 -7.07 -15.81
C ASP A 34 -0.88 -5.95 -14.77
N SER A 35 0.13 -5.10 -14.93
CA SER A 35 0.62 -4.21 -13.89
C SER A 35 -0.19 -2.93 -13.98
N GLY A 36 -0.76 -2.53 -12.84
CA GLY A 36 -1.55 -1.31 -12.75
C GLY A 36 -0.84 -0.10 -13.34
N VAL A 37 -1.59 0.99 -13.52
CA VAL A 37 -1.03 2.25 -14.02
C VAL A 37 -0.55 3.06 -12.82
N PRO A 38 0.70 3.57 -12.80
CA PRO A 38 1.13 4.51 -11.78
C PRO A 38 0.20 5.72 -11.74
N VAL A 39 -0.28 6.09 -10.56
CA VAL A 39 -1.14 7.26 -10.40
C VAL A 39 -0.24 8.50 -10.35
N PRO A 40 -0.40 9.46 -11.27
CA PRO A 40 0.40 10.68 -11.24
C PRO A 40 -0.01 11.54 -10.04
N SER A 41 0.93 12.30 -9.47
CA SER A 41 0.73 13.05 -8.21
C SER A 41 -0.50 13.97 -8.19
N HIS A 42 -0.89 14.53 -9.34
CA HIS A 42 -2.08 15.41 -9.44
C HIS A 42 -3.43 14.65 -9.36
N ARG A 43 -3.41 13.32 -9.51
CA ARG A 43 -4.55 12.41 -9.32
C ARG A 43 -4.41 11.58 -8.04
N SER A 44 -3.29 11.74 -7.33
CA SER A 44 -3.07 11.05 -6.07
C SER A 44 -4.03 11.59 -5.03
N GLY A 45 -4.67 10.69 -4.30
CA GLY A 45 -5.45 11.03 -3.11
C GLY A 45 -4.70 10.72 -1.82
N VAL A 46 -3.39 10.46 -1.90
CA VAL A 46 -2.53 10.29 -0.75
C VAL A 46 -2.31 11.63 -0.06
N VAL A 47 -2.52 11.66 1.24
CA VAL A 47 -2.28 12.84 2.05
C VAL A 47 -0.82 12.79 2.55
N PRO A 48 0.04 13.74 2.14
CA PRO A 48 1.42 13.77 2.60
C PRO A 48 1.45 14.15 4.09
N THR A 49 2.32 13.48 4.85
CA THR A 49 2.56 13.78 6.26
C THR A 49 4.03 14.19 6.47
N HIS A 50 4.27 14.95 7.54
CA HIS A 50 5.62 15.28 8.01
C HIS A 50 6.04 14.47 9.25
N GLY A 51 5.15 13.58 9.72
CA GLY A 51 5.36 12.70 10.86
C GLY A 51 5.92 11.33 10.50
N ASP A 52 5.79 10.38 11.41
CA ASP A 52 6.21 8.99 11.20
C ASP A 52 5.16 8.18 10.41
N GLY A 53 5.48 6.93 10.08
CA GLY A 53 4.58 6.07 9.30
C GLY A 53 3.27 5.71 10.02
N TYR A 54 3.17 5.81 11.35
CA TYR A 54 1.88 5.62 12.02
C TYR A 54 0.97 6.84 11.83
N GLU A 55 1.54 8.05 11.85
CA GLU A 55 0.80 9.25 11.45
C GLU A 55 0.35 9.15 9.99
N PHE A 56 1.23 8.68 9.09
CA PHE A 56 0.90 8.43 7.69
C PHE A 56 -0.30 7.48 7.53
N ILE A 57 -0.30 6.34 8.24
CA ILE A 57 -1.40 5.38 8.24
C ILE A 57 -2.70 6.07 8.70
N ALA A 58 -2.69 6.70 9.87
CA ALA A 58 -3.89 7.27 10.47
C ALA A 58 -4.53 8.36 9.59
N VAL A 59 -3.70 9.22 8.99
CA VAL A 59 -4.18 10.29 8.11
C VAL A 59 -4.77 9.72 6.82
N ASN A 60 -4.10 8.74 6.19
CA ASN A 60 -4.58 8.15 4.94
C ASN A 60 -5.78 7.22 5.13
N GLU A 61 -5.91 6.56 6.30
CA GLU A 61 -7.15 5.85 6.66
C GLU A 61 -8.36 6.78 6.71
N GLY A 62 -8.18 8.01 7.22
CA GLY A 62 -9.20 9.06 7.16
C GLY A 62 -9.52 9.55 5.74
N ALA A 63 -8.66 9.25 4.76
CA ALA A 63 -8.79 9.66 3.36
C ALA A 63 -9.31 8.54 2.43
N GLY A 64 -9.79 7.42 2.99
CA GLY A 64 -10.35 6.30 2.21
C GLY A 64 -9.32 5.24 1.82
N TRP A 65 -8.12 5.27 2.42
CA TRP A 65 -7.19 4.16 2.36
C TRP A 65 -7.42 3.19 3.51
N ARG A 66 -6.92 1.97 3.37
CA ARG A 66 -6.96 0.95 4.40
C ARG A 66 -5.63 0.23 4.44
N ALA A 67 -4.95 0.28 5.58
CA ALA A 67 -3.70 -0.42 5.72
C ALA A 67 -3.90 -1.95 5.69
N VAL A 68 -2.96 -2.65 5.09
CA VAL A 68 -2.95 -4.11 4.92
C VAL A 68 -1.74 -4.65 5.68
N PRO A 69 -1.91 -5.05 6.95
CA PRO A 69 -0.78 -5.48 7.78
C PRO A 69 -0.28 -6.89 7.45
N ASP A 70 -1.13 -7.72 6.86
CA ASP A 70 -0.85 -9.13 6.62
C ASP A 70 -1.33 -9.60 5.24
N TRP A 71 -0.62 -10.57 4.68
CA TRP A 71 -0.88 -11.17 3.37
C TRP A 71 -0.79 -12.69 3.40
N ALA A 72 -1.29 -13.33 2.34
CA ALA A 72 -1.32 -14.78 2.16
C ALA A 72 -2.20 -15.56 3.14
N ALA A 73 -2.38 -16.85 2.85
CA ALA A 73 -3.22 -17.77 3.64
C ALA A 73 -2.91 -17.79 5.14
N GLU A 74 -1.63 -17.65 5.51
CA GLU A 74 -1.16 -17.75 6.89
C GLU A 74 -1.04 -16.38 7.59
N GLY A 75 -1.32 -15.28 6.88
CA GLY A 75 -1.25 -13.93 7.45
C GLY A 75 0.18 -13.51 7.82
N TRP A 76 1.14 -13.74 6.91
CA TRP A 76 2.50 -13.22 7.07
C TRP A 76 2.51 -11.70 6.93
N ASP A 77 3.49 -11.06 7.56
CA ASP A 77 3.57 -9.60 7.59
C ASP A 77 3.67 -9.02 6.17
N LEU A 78 2.90 -7.96 5.91
CA LEU A 78 2.97 -7.18 4.68
C LEU A 78 3.59 -5.81 4.97
N GLY A 79 4.92 -5.83 5.07
CA GLY A 79 5.75 -4.67 5.40
C GLY A 79 6.12 -4.61 6.88
N ARG A 80 7.22 -3.91 7.17
CA ARG A 80 7.70 -3.63 8.52
C ARG A 80 7.21 -2.27 8.98
N TRP A 81 6.13 -2.26 9.75
CA TRP A 81 5.56 -0.99 10.21
C TRP A 81 6.44 -0.36 11.31
N PRO A 82 6.59 0.97 11.33
CA PRO A 82 5.95 1.96 10.46
C PRO A 82 6.74 2.31 9.19
N THR A 83 7.89 1.68 8.92
CA THR A 83 8.78 2.09 7.83
C THR A 83 8.31 1.62 6.46
N THR A 84 7.66 0.46 6.38
CA THR A 84 7.13 -0.10 5.14
C THR A 84 5.67 -0.48 5.32
N VAL A 85 4.77 0.12 4.54
CA VAL A 85 3.32 -0.04 4.68
C VAL A 85 2.69 -0.25 3.30
N VAL A 86 1.80 -1.23 3.19
CA VAL A 86 0.93 -1.41 2.03
C VAL A 86 -0.49 -1.02 2.40
N MET A 87 -1.17 -0.25 1.54
CA MET A 87 -2.56 0.16 1.73
C MET A 87 -3.40 -0.05 0.48
N PHE A 88 -4.69 -0.32 0.65
CA PHE A 88 -5.67 -0.41 -0.43
C PHE A 88 -6.66 0.75 -0.38
N SER A 89 -7.20 1.11 -1.53
CA SER A 89 -8.43 1.90 -1.60
C SER A 89 -9.35 1.36 -2.68
N ASP A 90 -10.64 1.25 -2.35
CA ASP A 90 -11.73 0.90 -3.25
C ASP A 90 -12.72 2.07 -3.42
N ASP A 91 -12.40 3.24 -2.86
CA ASP A 91 -13.25 4.45 -2.89
C ASP A 91 -13.10 5.27 -4.19
N TYR A 92 -12.11 4.93 -5.02
CA TYR A 92 -11.87 5.54 -6.33
C TYR A 92 -12.62 4.80 -7.46
N GLU A 93 -12.64 5.38 -8.66
CA GLU A 93 -13.23 4.76 -9.86
C GLU A 93 -12.62 3.37 -10.17
N LYS A 94 -11.35 3.19 -9.82
CA LYS A 94 -10.56 1.97 -10.02
C LYS A 94 -9.91 1.55 -8.70
N PRO A 95 -9.83 0.24 -8.40
CA PRO A 95 -9.09 -0.26 -7.25
C PRO A 95 -7.65 0.27 -7.24
N ARG A 96 -7.17 0.69 -6.07
CA ARG A 96 -5.81 1.21 -5.90
C ARG A 96 -5.04 0.47 -4.82
N ALA A 97 -3.71 0.44 -5.00
CA ALA A 97 -2.75 0.07 -3.97
C ALA A 97 -1.74 1.21 -3.80
N LEU A 98 -1.25 1.34 -2.58
CA LEU A 98 -0.24 2.31 -2.17
C LEU A 98 0.85 1.57 -1.40
N LEU A 99 2.09 1.75 -1.83
CA LEU A 99 3.28 1.33 -1.11
C LEU A 99 3.94 2.57 -0.51
N TYR A 100 4.21 2.53 0.80
CA TYR A 100 4.98 3.53 1.52
C TYR A 100 6.28 2.88 2.01
N ILE A 101 7.43 3.49 1.73
CA ILE A 101 8.75 3.08 2.25
C ILE A 101 9.49 4.32 2.73
N GLU A 102 9.67 4.44 4.05
CA GLU A 102 10.48 5.48 4.71
C GLU A 102 10.20 6.93 4.24
N GLY A 103 8.96 7.23 3.87
CA GLY A 103 8.54 8.56 3.39
C GLY A 103 8.29 8.64 1.89
N ASP A 104 8.80 7.69 1.11
CA ASP A 104 8.50 7.58 -0.31
C ASP A 104 7.18 6.82 -0.53
N THR A 105 6.43 7.25 -1.54
CA THR A 105 5.12 6.66 -1.85
C THR A 105 5.01 6.30 -3.33
N GLU A 106 4.47 5.11 -3.58
CA GLU A 106 4.12 4.63 -4.92
C GLU A 106 2.65 4.22 -4.94
N GLU A 107 1.85 4.91 -5.76
CA GLU A 107 0.43 4.65 -5.92
C GLU A 107 0.15 4.05 -7.30
N TRP A 108 -0.66 3.00 -7.32
CA TRP A 108 -1.02 2.25 -8.52
C TRP A 108 -2.54 2.06 -8.61
N GLU A 109 -3.12 2.22 -9.80
CA GLU A 109 -4.53 1.94 -10.08
C GLU A 109 -4.71 0.76 -11.04
N PHE A 110 -5.73 -0.06 -10.81
CA PHE A 110 -5.94 -1.35 -11.49
C PHE A 110 -7.34 -1.44 -12.10
N ASP A 111 -7.55 -2.24 -13.14
CA ASP A 111 -8.88 -2.43 -13.72
C ASP A 111 -9.77 -3.34 -12.87
N SER A 112 -9.17 -4.14 -11.97
CA SER A 112 -9.90 -5.02 -11.07
C SER A 112 -9.19 -5.23 -9.73
N VAL A 113 -9.95 -5.67 -8.73
CA VAL A 113 -9.40 -6.07 -7.42
C VAL A 113 -8.40 -7.22 -7.60
N GLU A 114 -8.70 -8.19 -8.46
CA GLU A 114 -7.82 -9.33 -8.71
C GLU A 114 -6.46 -8.92 -9.32
N GLN A 115 -6.42 -7.87 -10.14
CA GLN A 115 -5.15 -7.31 -10.63
C GLN A 115 -4.37 -6.62 -9.51
N ARG A 116 -5.05 -5.85 -8.64
CA ARG A 116 -4.41 -5.26 -7.45
C ARG A 116 -3.81 -6.34 -6.55
N GLU A 117 -4.55 -7.42 -6.30
CA GLU A 117 -4.08 -8.51 -5.44
C GLU A 117 -2.86 -9.22 -6.06
N ARG A 118 -2.83 -9.43 -7.38
CA ARG A 118 -1.65 -9.97 -8.09
C ARG A 118 -0.43 -9.04 -8.01
N TYR A 119 -0.64 -7.73 -8.04
CA TYR A 119 0.42 -6.76 -7.78
C TYR A 119 0.95 -6.91 -6.35
N VAL A 120 0.05 -7.04 -5.36
CA VAL A 120 0.42 -7.17 -3.96
C VAL A 120 1.11 -8.51 -3.67
N ASP A 121 0.77 -9.58 -4.39
CA ASP A 121 1.54 -10.83 -4.35
C ASP A 121 3.02 -10.61 -4.71
N THR A 122 3.27 -9.77 -5.71
CA THR A 122 4.63 -9.44 -6.17
C THR A 122 5.35 -8.59 -5.12
N VAL A 123 4.68 -7.59 -4.57
CA VAL A 123 5.21 -6.74 -3.48
C VAL A 123 5.52 -7.59 -2.24
N ALA A 124 4.60 -8.45 -1.82
CA ALA A 124 4.79 -9.33 -0.66
C ALA A 124 6.01 -10.24 -0.84
N GLU A 125 6.14 -10.87 -2.01
CA GLU A 125 7.32 -11.69 -2.33
C GLU A 125 8.62 -10.92 -2.21
N GLU A 126 8.67 -9.70 -2.76
CA GLU A 126 9.85 -8.85 -2.68
C GLU A 126 10.20 -8.52 -1.23
N LEU A 127 9.24 -8.02 -0.46
CA LEU A 127 9.44 -7.63 0.95
C LEU A 127 9.94 -8.80 1.81
N TRP A 128 9.37 -10.00 1.62
CA TRP A 128 9.82 -11.19 2.35
C TRP A 128 11.22 -11.65 1.95
N ARG A 129 11.58 -11.54 0.67
CA ARG A 129 12.91 -11.96 0.19
C ARG A 129 14.02 -10.99 0.60
N THR A 130 13.72 -9.70 0.68
CA THR A 130 14.66 -8.65 1.10
C THR A 130 14.78 -8.55 2.62
N GLY A 131 13.82 -9.12 3.36
CA GLY A 131 13.77 -9.02 4.83
C GLY A 131 13.11 -7.73 5.33
N GLU A 132 12.39 -7.03 4.45
CA GLU A 132 11.57 -5.87 4.78
C GLU A 132 10.20 -6.25 5.38
N ALA A 133 9.91 -7.55 5.49
CA ALA A 133 8.78 -8.10 6.22
C ALA A 133 9.04 -9.55 6.67
N ASP A 134 8.42 -9.98 7.77
CA ASP A 134 8.53 -11.35 8.28
C ASP A 134 7.64 -12.31 7.47
N GLY A 135 8.25 -12.93 6.45
CA GLY A 135 7.60 -13.87 5.53
C GLY A 135 7.73 -15.36 5.88
N PRO A 136 7.29 -16.24 4.96
CA PRO A 136 7.45 -17.68 5.07
C PRO A 136 8.94 -18.09 5.23
N ARG A 137 9.22 -18.98 6.17
CA ARG A 137 10.60 -19.47 6.43
C ARG A 137 11.22 -20.21 5.24
N ASP A 138 10.39 -20.81 4.40
CA ASP A 138 10.77 -21.59 3.23
C ASP A 138 10.68 -20.78 1.92
N ILE A 139 10.54 -19.45 1.97
CA ILE A 139 10.46 -18.61 0.75
C ILE A 139 11.66 -18.81 -0.20
N GLY A 140 12.84 -19.09 0.35
CA GLY A 140 14.05 -19.38 -0.42
C GLY A 140 14.02 -20.73 -1.17
N ALA A 141 13.08 -21.62 -0.85
CA ALA A 141 12.90 -22.89 -1.55
C ALA A 141 12.19 -22.74 -2.90
N TYR A 142 11.53 -21.61 -3.15
CA TYR A 142 10.80 -21.33 -4.39
C TYR A 142 11.55 -20.29 -5.24
N PRO A 143 11.62 -20.46 -6.57
CA PRO A 143 12.11 -19.42 -7.47
C PRO A 143 11.28 -18.13 -7.36
N ALA A 144 11.90 -16.99 -7.68
CA ALA A 144 11.20 -15.71 -7.76
C ALA A 144 10.02 -15.78 -8.74
N GLY A 145 8.85 -15.24 -8.36
CA GLY A 145 7.64 -15.27 -9.18
C GLY A 145 7.01 -16.66 -9.35
N ARG A 146 7.41 -17.62 -8.50
CA ARG A 146 6.92 -19.02 -8.53
C ARG A 146 6.46 -19.50 -7.15
N LEU A 147 5.97 -18.58 -6.32
CA LEU A 147 5.40 -18.93 -5.01
C LEU A 147 4.13 -19.83 -5.14
N PRO A 148 3.87 -20.70 -4.16
CA PRO A 148 2.61 -21.44 -4.07
C PRO A 148 1.39 -20.52 -4.10
N VAL A 149 0.25 -21.02 -4.57
CA VAL A 149 -1.02 -20.24 -4.59
C VAL A 149 -1.45 -19.80 -3.19
N ALA A 150 -1.12 -20.59 -2.15
CA ALA A 150 -1.41 -20.21 -0.77
C ALA A 150 -0.71 -18.90 -0.34
N TYR A 151 0.41 -18.55 -1.00
CA TYR A 151 1.20 -17.35 -0.69
C TYR A 151 0.74 -16.14 -1.51
N ARG A 152 -0.15 -16.38 -2.49
CA ARG A 152 -0.55 -15.43 -3.53
C ARG A 152 -2.05 -15.14 -3.47
N ARG A 153 -2.53 -14.79 -2.27
CA ARG A 153 -3.92 -14.46 -2.01
C ARG A 153 -4.05 -13.58 -0.78
N PRO A 154 -5.10 -12.77 -0.65
CA PRO A 154 -5.34 -12.04 0.58
C PRO A 154 -5.52 -12.99 1.78
N ALA A 155 -5.02 -12.58 2.94
CA ALA A 155 -5.28 -13.27 4.19
C ALA A 155 -6.78 -13.24 4.55
N PRO A 156 -7.30 -14.19 5.34
CA PRO A 156 -8.73 -14.22 5.70
C PRO A 156 -9.25 -12.92 6.34
N THR A 157 -8.40 -12.26 7.12
CA THR A 157 -8.58 -10.92 7.71
C THR A 157 -8.85 -9.83 6.67
N GLN A 158 -8.28 -9.97 5.47
CA GLN A 158 -8.35 -9.01 4.37
C GLN A 158 -9.57 -9.24 3.45
N GLN A 159 -10.19 -10.43 3.50
CA GLN A 159 -11.32 -10.81 2.65
C GLN A 159 -12.68 -10.33 3.20
N SER A 160 -12.75 -9.86 4.44
CA SER A 160 -14.01 -9.70 5.19
C SER A 160 -14.51 -8.26 5.33
N THR A 161 -13.95 -7.28 4.62
CA THR A 161 -14.38 -5.88 4.72
C THR A 161 -15.29 -5.50 3.56
N PRO A 162 -16.64 -5.56 3.69
CA PRO A 162 -17.51 -4.90 2.73
C PRO A 162 -17.32 -3.38 2.85
N PRO A 163 -17.49 -2.59 1.76
CA PRO A 163 -17.54 -1.14 1.87
C PRO A 163 -18.71 -0.79 2.79
N ALA A 164 -18.48 0.14 3.71
CA ALA A 164 -19.55 0.77 4.48
C ALA A 164 -20.54 1.40 3.48
N SER A 165 -21.61 0.66 3.17
CA SER A 165 -22.69 1.14 2.31
C SER A 165 -23.35 2.35 2.97
N GLY A 166 -23.04 3.53 2.42
CA GLY A 166 -23.98 4.64 2.25
C GLY A 166 -24.55 5.29 3.51
N SER A 167 -23.86 6.33 3.99
CA SER A 167 -24.56 7.51 4.52
C SER A 167 -24.56 8.61 3.46
N ARG A 168 -25.47 8.50 2.50
CA ARG A 168 -25.99 9.69 1.82
C ARG A 168 -26.79 10.46 2.87
N HIS A 169 -26.19 11.47 3.49
CA HIS A 169 -26.98 12.47 4.19
C HIS A 169 -27.75 13.28 3.15
N SER A 170 -28.96 12.81 2.86
CA SER A 170 -30.04 13.62 2.30
C SER A 170 -30.16 14.89 3.14
N ALA A 171 -30.09 16.02 2.44
CA ALA A 171 -30.48 17.32 2.94
C ALA A 171 -31.95 17.26 3.41
N GLY A 172 -32.15 17.12 4.70
CA GLY A 172 -33.43 17.30 5.38
C GLY A 172 -33.49 18.71 5.94
N SER A 173 -34.29 19.56 5.31
CA SER A 173 -34.65 20.90 5.77
C SER A 173 -35.12 20.90 7.23
N ALA A 174 -34.59 21.82 8.04
CA ALA A 174 -35.22 22.25 9.29
C ALA A 174 -35.10 23.77 9.42
N THR A 175 -36.21 24.46 9.11
CA THR A 175 -36.49 25.84 9.55
C THR A 175 -37.22 25.78 10.93
N PRO A 176 -37.43 26.88 11.67
CA PRO A 176 -36.81 27.14 12.96
C PRO A 176 -37.78 27.02 14.16
N MET A 177 -37.17 27.08 15.35
CA MET A 177 -37.69 27.33 16.71
C MET A 177 -39.11 27.93 16.83
N PRO A 178 -39.82 27.54 17.91
CA PRO A 178 -40.54 28.53 18.70
C PRO A 178 -39.99 28.66 20.13
N SER A 179 -39.85 29.93 20.52
CA SER A 179 -39.58 30.45 21.85
C SER A 179 -40.53 29.91 22.92
N GLY A 180 -40.00 29.56 24.09
CA GLY A 180 -40.78 29.12 25.25
C GLY A 180 -40.09 29.46 26.57
N THR A 181 -40.30 30.70 27.01
CA THR A 181 -40.45 31.21 28.38
C THR A 181 -40.01 30.32 29.56
N ALA A 182 -39.06 30.86 30.34
CA ALA A 182 -38.70 30.40 31.68
C ALA A 182 -39.85 30.53 32.70
N PRO A 183 -39.79 29.75 33.79
CA PRO A 183 -39.83 30.40 35.10
C PRO A 183 -38.70 29.91 36.01
N GLY A 184 -38.14 30.84 36.79
CA GLY A 184 -37.22 30.51 37.87
C GLY A 184 -37.94 29.98 39.10
N LEU A 185 -37.21 29.23 39.94
CA LEU A 185 -37.30 29.36 41.39
C LEU A 185 -36.10 28.68 42.10
N ALA A 186 -35.41 29.50 42.89
CA ALA A 186 -34.75 29.29 44.18
C ALA A 186 -34.19 27.91 44.63
N ILE A 187 -32.88 27.93 44.93
CA ILE A 187 -32.21 27.64 46.23
C ILE A 187 -32.56 26.34 46.98
N ALA A 188 -31.55 25.47 47.16
CA ALA A 188 -31.17 24.95 48.49
C ALA A 188 -29.76 24.32 48.48
N ARG A 189 -28.86 24.90 49.27
CA ARG A 189 -27.66 24.23 49.81
C ARG A 189 -28.12 23.15 50.80
N LEU A 190 -27.51 21.97 50.81
CA LEU A 190 -27.12 21.34 52.07
C LEU A 190 -25.96 20.34 51.89
N ARG A 191 -25.01 20.45 52.81
CA ARG A 191 -23.84 19.62 53.02
C ARG A 191 -24.21 18.20 53.46
N ARG A 192 -23.35 17.22 53.17
CA ARG A 192 -22.63 16.44 54.18
C ARG A 192 -21.25 16.09 53.64
#